data_AF-A0A1D1ZIX2-F1
#
_entry.id   AF-A0A1D1ZIX2-F1
#
_cell.length_a   1.000
_cell.length_b   1.000
_cell.length_c   1.000
_cell.angle_alpha   90.00
_cell.angle_beta   90.00
_cell.angle_gamma   90.00
#
_symmetry.space_group_name_H-M   'P 1'
#
loop_
_entity.id
_entity.type
_entity.pdbx_description
1 polymer ?
#
loop_
_entity_poly.entity_id
_entity_poly.type
_entity_poly.pdbx_seq_one_letter_code
_entity_poly.pdbx_strand_id
1 'polypeptide(L)'
;MKKNDHVSIMYDLQDETLEVGPGPLKMHFSLASGQLTRMINNRTGVDIPIQQSYLWYGSSSGDSDPQASGAYIFRPNGGPPTVATRLASLKVTRGSLVDEVYQQFNSWIYQVTRLYKYKEHAEIEFTIGPIPLDDSIGKEVITRITANMVTNGTFYTDSNGRDFLKRVRDHREDWTLEVTQPVAGNYYPLNLGVYIADGKSELSILVDRATGGASIQDGELELMLH
;
A
#
# COMPACT_ATOMS: atom_id res chain seq x y z
N MET A 1 -35.26 -48.80 -6.11
CA MET A 1 -34.24 -48.10 -5.29
C MET A 1 -33.53 -47.08 -6.17
N LYS A 2 -33.89 -45.79 -6.09
CA LYS A 2 -33.13 -44.71 -6.72
C LYS A 2 -32.10 -44.23 -5.70
N LYS A 3 -30.81 -44.35 -6.02
CA LYS A 3 -29.73 -43.75 -5.24
C LYS A 3 -29.84 -42.23 -5.41
N ASN A 4 -30.07 -41.52 -4.31
CA ASN A 4 -29.79 -40.09 -4.24
C ASN A 4 -28.28 -39.93 -4.11
N ASP A 5 -27.62 -39.56 -5.20
CA ASP A 5 -26.26 -39.05 -5.12
C ASP A 5 -26.33 -37.62 -4.60
N HIS A 6 -26.06 -37.46 -3.29
CA HIS A 6 -25.80 -36.18 -2.69
C HIS A 6 -24.46 -35.67 -3.22
N VAL A 7 -24.49 -34.80 -4.22
CA VAL A 7 -23.33 -34.03 -4.64
C VAL A 7 -23.06 -33.00 -3.55
N SER A 8 -22.08 -33.29 -2.69
CA SER A 8 -21.49 -32.29 -1.80
C SER A 8 -20.62 -31.39 -2.66
N ILE A 9 -21.17 -30.24 -3.05
CA ILE A 9 -20.38 -29.14 -3.60
C ILE A 9 -19.54 -28.61 -2.43
N MET A 10 -18.25 -28.96 -2.41
CA MET A 10 -17.29 -28.23 -1.58
C MET A 10 -17.19 -26.84 -2.20
N TYR A 11 -17.80 -25.85 -1.56
CA TYR A 11 -17.50 -24.46 -1.85
C TYR A 11 -16.02 -24.26 -1.53
N ASP A 12 -15.25 -23.84 -2.53
CA ASP A 12 -13.88 -23.41 -2.33
C ASP A 12 -13.93 -22.10 -1.55
N LEU A 13 -13.75 -22.18 -0.23
CA LEU A 13 -13.76 -21.05 0.70
C LEU A 13 -12.61 -20.05 0.45
N GLN A 14 -11.73 -20.32 -0.53
CA GLN A 14 -10.59 -19.46 -0.85
C GLN A 14 -10.96 -18.17 -1.61
N ASP A 15 -12.16 -18.08 -2.20
CA ASP A 15 -12.52 -16.97 -3.10
C ASP A 15 -13.67 -16.06 -2.61
N GLU A 16 -14.12 -16.19 -1.36
CA GLU A 16 -15.15 -15.27 -0.86
C GLU A 16 -14.58 -13.86 -0.64
N THR A 17 -15.13 -12.90 -1.40
CA THR A 17 -14.78 -11.48 -1.29
C THR A 17 -15.98 -10.68 -0.79
N LEU A 18 -15.67 -9.65 0.01
CA LEU A 18 -16.62 -8.68 0.51
C LEU A 18 -16.51 -7.39 -0.30
N GLU A 19 -17.58 -7.02 -0.99
CA GLU A 19 -17.69 -5.72 -1.66
C GLU A 19 -18.20 -4.63 -0.69
N VAL A 20 -17.57 -3.45 -0.75
CA VAL A 20 -18.00 -2.21 -0.09
C VAL A 20 -17.95 -1.03 -1.05
N GLY A 21 -18.74 -0.01 -0.77
CA GLY A 21 -18.80 1.24 -1.53
C GLY A 21 -20.25 1.59 -1.88
N PRO A 22 -20.86 2.62 -1.28
CA PRO A 22 -22.23 3.01 -1.61
C PRO A 22 -22.34 3.79 -2.94
N GLY A 23 -21.22 4.21 -3.52
CA GLY A 23 -21.13 4.97 -4.78
C GLY A 23 -20.62 4.13 -5.97
N PRO A 24 -20.12 4.77 -7.04
CA PRO A 24 -19.55 4.11 -8.21
C PRO A 24 -18.21 3.40 -7.95
N LEU A 25 -17.41 3.91 -7.01
CA LEU A 25 -16.19 3.25 -6.56
C LEU A 25 -16.55 2.10 -5.62
N LYS A 26 -16.04 0.90 -5.94
CA LYS A 26 -16.15 -0.33 -5.17
C LYS A 26 -14.78 -0.82 -4.77
N MET A 27 -14.70 -1.42 -3.59
CA MET A 27 -13.51 -2.14 -3.11
C MET A 27 -13.90 -3.53 -2.66
N HIS A 28 -13.06 -4.51 -3.00
CA HIS A 28 -13.25 -5.90 -2.60
C HIS A 28 -12.18 -6.29 -1.58
N PHE A 29 -12.61 -6.94 -0.51
CA PHE A 29 -11.74 -7.45 0.53
C PHE A 29 -11.85 -8.97 0.58
N SER A 30 -10.73 -9.68 0.71
CA SER A 30 -10.76 -11.13 0.95
C SER A 30 -11.32 -11.41 2.34
N LEU A 31 -12.33 -12.28 2.46
CA LEU A 31 -12.80 -12.73 3.78
C LEU A 31 -11.79 -13.64 4.49
N ALA A 32 -10.89 -14.29 3.73
CA ALA A 32 -9.84 -15.15 4.27
C ALA A 32 -8.69 -14.36 4.89
N SER A 33 -8.22 -13.29 4.22
CA SER A 33 -7.09 -12.49 4.70
C SER A 33 -7.47 -11.14 5.33
N GLY A 34 -8.69 -10.67 5.11
CA GLY A 34 -9.14 -9.33 5.49
C GLY A 34 -8.47 -8.20 4.69
N GLN A 35 -7.71 -8.51 3.64
CA GLN A 35 -6.96 -7.52 2.85
C GLN A 35 -7.74 -7.10 1.59
N LEU A 36 -7.45 -5.88 1.11
CA LEU A 36 -7.91 -5.37 -0.18
C LEU A 36 -7.39 -6.26 -1.32
N THR A 37 -8.25 -6.61 -2.26
CA THR A 37 -7.91 -7.42 -3.44
C THR A 37 -8.24 -6.75 -4.76
N ARG A 38 -9.15 -5.77 -4.77
CA ARG A 38 -9.61 -5.13 -6.01
C ARG A 38 -10.21 -3.75 -5.77
N MET A 39 -10.01 -2.85 -6.72
CA MET A 39 -10.69 -1.56 -6.82
C MET A 39 -11.38 -1.46 -8.18
N ILE A 40 -12.66 -1.07 -8.19
CA ILE A 40 -13.47 -0.95 -9.40
C ILE A 40 -14.20 0.38 -9.38
N ASN A 41 -14.19 1.11 -10.48
CA ASN A 41 -15.04 2.27 -10.68
C ASN A 41 -16.05 1.98 -11.79
N ASN A 42 -17.29 1.69 -11.39
CA ASN A 42 -18.36 1.31 -12.31
C ASN A 42 -18.79 2.44 -13.28
N ARG A 43 -18.43 3.69 -12.98
CA ARG A 43 -18.72 4.83 -13.86
C ARG A 43 -17.72 4.93 -15.00
N THR A 44 -16.43 4.75 -14.71
CA THR A 44 -15.36 4.89 -15.70
C THR A 44 -14.97 3.57 -16.36
N GLY A 45 -15.38 2.44 -15.76
CA GLY A 45 -14.99 1.09 -16.21
C GLY A 45 -13.58 0.68 -15.80
N VAL A 46 -12.90 1.49 -14.98
CA VAL A 46 -11.58 1.13 -14.43
C VAL A 46 -11.73 0.00 -13.43
N ASP A 47 -10.91 -1.02 -13.57
CA ASP A 47 -10.97 -2.25 -12.79
C ASP A 47 -9.56 -2.79 -12.59
N ILE A 48 -9.07 -2.75 -11.36
CA ILE A 48 -7.67 -3.02 -11.04
C ILE A 48 -7.59 -4.03 -9.89
N PRO A 49 -6.98 -5.21 -10.12
CA PRO A 49 -6.50 -6.08 -9.05
C PRO A 49 -5.41 -5.34 -8.27
N ILE A 50 -5.63 -5.14 -6.98
CA ILE A 50 -4.78 -4.31 -6.13
C ILE A 50 -4.71 -4.90 -4.73
N GLN A 51 -3.51 -4.94 -4.16
CA GLN A 51 -3.30 -5.31 -2.77
C GLN A 51 -2.75 -4.11 -2.00
N GLN A 52 -3.16 -3.99 -0.73
CA GLN A 52 -2.55 -3.07 0.22
C GLN A 52 -2.06 -3.86 1.43
N SER A 53 -0.87 -3.55 1.91
CA SER A 53 -0.27 -4.18 3.08
C SER A 53 0.59 -3.19 3.87
N TYR A 54 0.72 -3.42 5.17
CA TYR A 54 1.74 -2.77 5.99
C TYR A 54 2.99 -3.64 6.06
N LEU A 55 4.14 -3.00 5.90
CA LEU A 55 5.44 -3.61 6.10
C LEU A 55 6.32 -2.66 6.92
N TRP A 56 7.51 -3.10 7.29
CA TRP A 56 8.53 -2.21 7.83
C TRP A 56 9.92 -2.60 7.35
N TYR A 57 10.74 -1.59 7.07
CA TYR A 57 12.18 -1.79 6.89
C TYR A 57 12.85 -1.83 8.25
N GLY A 58 13.79 -2.77 8.42
CA GLY A 58 14.66 -2.77 9.59
C GLY A 58 15.69 -1.67 9.44
N SER A 59 15.76 -0.75 10.39
CA SER A 59 16.76 0.32 10.41
C SER A 59 18.16 -0.26 10.57
N SER A 60 19.10 0.14 9.71
CA SER A 60 20.51 -0.25 9.84
C SER A 60 21.15 0.41 11.05
N SER A 61 21.93 -0.34 11.82
CA SER A 61 22.79 0.17 12.91
C SER A 61 24.22 0.48 12.46
N GLY A 62 24.50 0.39 11.16
CA GLY A 62 25.87 0.37 10.61
C GLY A 62 26.44 -1.06 10.49
N ASP A 63 27.39 -1.21 9.58
CA ASP A 63 28.11 -2.45 9.29
C ASP A 63 29.60 -2.12 8.99
N SER A 64 30.15 -2.59 7.86
CA SER A 64 31.44 -2.10 7.36
C SER A 64 31.42 -0.60 7.03
N ASP A 65 30.25 -0.08 6.63
CA ASP A 65 29.97 1.35 6.59
C ASP A 65 29.29 1.72 7.92
N PRO A 66 29.89 2.62 8.74
CA PRO A 66 29.35 2.98 10.05
C PRO A 66 28.04 3.79 9.99
N GLN A 67 27.56 4.20 8.80
CA GLN A 67 26.34 4.99 8.67
C GLN A 67 25.11 4.24 9.20
N ALA A 68 24.52 4.67 10.31
CA ALA A 68 23.24 4.15 10.79
C ALA A 68 22.03 4.86 10.14
N SER A 69 20.85 4.25 10.18
CA SER A 69 19.59 4.95 9.93
C SER A 69 19.27 5.90 11.09
N GLY A 70 18.51 6.97 10.84
CA GLY A 70 18.12 7.93 11.88
C GLY A 70 17.22 9.04 11.35
N ALA A 71 17.14 10.15 12.09
CA ALA A 71 16.21 11.24 11.80
C ALA A 71 16.36 11.87 10.39
N TYR A 72 17.54 11.74 9.77
CA TYR A 72 17.85 12.32 8.46
C TYR A 72 18.10 11.27 7.39
N ILE A 73 18.81 10.20 7.75
CA ILE A 73 19.26 9.17 6.83
C ILE A 73 18.35 7.97 6.98
N PHE A 74 17.64 7.63 5.92
CA PHE A 74 17.00 6.33 5.77
C PHE A 74 18.03 5.35 5.21
N ARG A 75 18.48 4.40 6.04
CA ARG A 75 19.33 3.28 5.62
C ARG A 75 18.69 1.96 6.06
N PRO A 76 17.93 1.27 5.19
CA PRO A 76 17.44 -0.06 5.51
C PRO A 76 18.63 -1.02 5.68
N ASN A 77 18.46 -2.04 6.53
CA ASN A 77 19.50 -3.02 6.85
C ASN A 77 19.87 -3.99 5.71
N GLY A 78 19.39 -3.75 4.49
CA GLY A 78 19.62 -4.56 3.29
C GLY A 78 18.69 -5.77 3.14
N GLY A 79 17.92 -6.14 4.16
CA GLY A 79 16.89 -7.17 4.06
C GLY A 79 15.62 -6.69 3.34
N PRO A 80 14.79 -7.61 2.82
CA PRO A 80 13.45 -7.26 2.37
C PRO A 80 12.62 -6.74 3.54
N PRO A 81 11.67 -5.81 3.32
CA PRO A 81 10.83 -5.32 4.41
C PRO A 81 9.94 -6.44 4.95
N THR A 82 9.77 -6.44 6.26
CA THR A 82 8.98 -7.46 6.96
C THR A 82 7.50 -7.12 6.89
N VAL A 83 6.68 -8.07 6.47
CA VAL A 83 5.23 -7.91 6.43
C VAL A 83 4.67 -7.87 7.86
N ALA A 84 3.89 -6.84 8.20
CA ALA A 84 3.32 -6.66 9.53
C ALA A 84 2.32 -7.77 9.89
N THR A 85 1.48 -8.17 8.94
CA THR A 85 0.65 -9.37 8.99
C THR A 85 0.19 -9.73 7.58
N ARG A 86 -0.15 -11.00 7.36
CA ARG A 86 -0.88 -11.46 6.16
C ARG A 86 -2.37 -11.64 6.41
N LEU A 87 -2.80 -11.55 7.66
CA LEU A 87 -4.17 -11.74 8.11
C LEU A 87 -4.57 -10.54 8.96
N ALA A 88 -5.46 -9.70 8.45
CA ALA A 88 -6.06 -8.61 9.19
C ALA A 88 -7.45 -9.04 9.66
N SER A 89 -7.80 -8.74 10.91
CA SER A 89 -9.19 -8.91 11.34
C SER A 89 -10.08 -7.91 10.59
N LEU A 90 -11.27 -8.33 10.18
CA LEU A 90 -12.17 -7.52 9.35
C LEU A 90 -13.49 -7.28 10.08
N LYS A 91 -13.87 -6.01 10.27
CA LYS A 91 -15.22 -5.61 10.69
C LYS A 91 -15.75 -4.58 9.72
N VAL A 92 -16.98 -4.77 9.23
CA VAL A 92 -17.58 -3.89 8.24
C VAL A 92 -18.86 -3.25 8.76
N THR A 93 -18.98 -1.96 8.52
CA THR A 93 -20.18 -1.17 8.80
C THR A 93 -20.67 -0.59 7.48
N ARG A 94 -21.95 -0.80 7.17
CA ARG A 94 -22.59 -0.25 5.96
C ARG A 94 -23.62 0.79 6.35
N GLY A 95 -23.59 1.92 5.66
CA GLY A 95 -24.44 3.07 5.96
C GLY A 95 -25.01 3.71 4.70
N SER A 96 -26.01 4.57 4.87
CA SER A 96 -26.61 5.31 3.75
C SER A 96 -25.68 6.36 3.14
N LEU A 97 -24.62 6.76 3.85
CA LEU A 97 -23.65 7.78 3.44
C LEU A 97 -22.22 7.26 3.28
N VAL A 98 -21.85 6.20 4.01
CA VAL A 98 -20.49 5.68 4.07
C VAL A 98 -20.52 4.18 4.35
N ASP A 99 -19.63 3.44 3.68
CA ASP A 99 -19.22 2.10 4.10
C ASP A 99 -17.82 2.17 4.71
N GLU A 100 -17.62 1.48 5.82
CA GLU A 100 -16.35 1.46 6.55
C GLU A 100 -15.87 0.02 6.75
N VAL A 101 -14.58 -0.18 6.53
CA VAL A 101 -13.88 -1.45 6.76
C VAL A 101 -12.79 -1.21 7.79
N TYR A 102 -13.00 -1.78 8.97
CA TYR A 102 -12.08 -1.74 10.09
C TYR A 102 -11.14 -2.93 10.01
N GLN A 103 -9.84 -2.66 9.99
CA GLN A 103 -8.78 -3.66 9.88
C GLN A 103 -7.78 -3.52 11.03
N GLN A 104 -7.56 -4.59 11.78
CA GLN A 104 -6.45 -4.67 12.72
C GLN A 104 -5.38 -5.58 12.13
N PHE A 105 -4.22 -5.00 11.81
CA PHE A 105 -3.09 -5.74 11.23
C PHE A 105 -2.28 -6.43 12.33
N ASN A 106 -2.01 -5.74 13.43
CA ASN A 106 -1.41 -6.33 14.63
C ASN A 106 -1.77 -5.49 15.86
N SER A 107 -1.06 -5.66 16.98
CA SER A 107 -1.34 -4.92 18.22
C SER A 107 -1.08 -3.41 18.12
N TRP A 108 -0.33 -2.94 17.12
CA TRP A 108 0.15 -1.56 16.99
C TRP A 108 -0.10 -0.94 15.60
N ILE A 109 -0.77 -1.64 14.68
CA ILE A 109 -1.19 -1.13 13.36
C ILE A 109 -2.68 -1.41 13.16
N TYR A 110 -3.44 -0.33 13.00
CA TYR A 110 -4.87 -0.33 12.74
C TYR A 110 -5.16 0.55 11.52
N GLN A 111 -6.19 0.18 10.76
CA GLN A 111 -6.64 0.93 9.59
C GLN A 111 -8.16 0.96 9.52
N VAL A 112 -8.70 2.09 9.07
CA VAL A 112 -10.09 2.19 8.65
C VAL A 112 -10.12 2.65 7.20
N THR A 113 -10.67 1.81 6.32
CA THR A 113 -10.94 2.19 4.93
C THR A 113 -12.39 2.68 4.83
N ARG A 114 -12.60 3.91 4.35
CA ARG A 114 -13.92 4.54 4.20
C ARG A 114 -14.22 4.84 2.73
N LEU A 115 -15.41 4.44 2.28
CA LEU A 115 -15.95 4.83 0.98
C LEU A 115 -17.24 5.64 1.20
N TYR A 116 -17.16 6.93 0.94
CA TYR A 116 -18.33 7.82 1.01
C TYR A 116 -19.12 7.80 -0.30
N LYS A 117 -20.45 7.89 -0.20
CA LYS A 117 -21.40 7.76 -1.32
C LYS A 117 -21.13 8.69 -2.50
N TYR A 118 -20.62 9.90 -2.23
CA TYR A 118 -20.41 10.95 -3.23
C TYR A 118 -18.93 11.28 -3.45
N LYS A 119 -18.02 10.38 -3.06
CA LYS A 119 -16.57 10.53 -3.28
C LYS A 119 -16.10 9.52 -4.32
N GLU A 120 -15.11 9.91 -5.12
CA GLU A 120 -14.48 9.07 -6.14
C GLU A 120 -13.12 8.51 -5.69
N HIS A 121 -12.88 8.52 -4.37
CA HIS A 121 -11.70 7.96 -3.72
C HIS A 121 -12.13 7.22 -2.45
N ALA A 122 -11.26 6.32 -1.98
CA ALA A 122 -11.33 5.77 -0.64
C ALA A 122 -10.44 6.59 0.29
N GLU A 123 -10.90 6.81 1.52
CA GLU A 123 -10.07 7.37 2.58
C GLU A 123 -9.51 6.21 3.40
N ILE A 124 -8.18 6.15 3.53
CA ILE A 124 -7.48 5.11 4.29
C ILE A 124 -6.84 5.78 5.49
N GLU A 125 -7.51 5.70 6.63
CA GLU A 125 -7.02 6.22 7.90
C GLU A 125 -6.14 5.16 8.57
N PHE A 126 -4.92 5.53 8.96
CA PHE A 126 -3.98 4.64 9.64
C PHE A 126 -3.74 5.10 11.08
N THR A 127 -3.56 4.14 11.96
CA THR A 127 -3.09 4.36 13.34
C THR A 127 -1.94 3.41 13.60
N ILE A 128 -0.73 3.96 13.73
CA ILE A 128 0.51 3.21 13.91
C ILE A 128 1.12 3.65 15.24
N GLY A 129 1.25 2.72 16.18
CA GLY A 129 1.99 2.93 17.41
C GLY A 129 1.37 2.27 18.65
N PRO A 130 2.16 2.12 19.73
CA PRO A 130 3.60 2.36 19.77
C PRO A 130 4.37 1.30 18.97
N ILE A 131 5.37 1.72 18.18
CA ILE A 131 6.21 0.79 17.43
C ILE A 131 7.05 -0.02 18.44
N PRO A 132 6.98 -1.37 18.43
CA PRO A 132 7.73 -2.19 19.36
C PRO A 132 9.23 -2.10 19.07
N LEU A 133 10.03 -1.91 20.11
CA LEU A 133 11.50 -1.81 20.06
C LEU A 133 12.19 -2.77 21.03
N ASP A 134 11.44 -3.67 21.66
CA ASP A 134 11.90 -4.68 22.60
C ASP A 134 12.83 -5.72 21.96
N ASP A 135 12.72 -5.92 20.65
CA ASP A 135 13.64 -6.73 19.83
C ASP A 135 14.93 -5.98 19.45
N SER A 136 15.11 -4.73 19.90
CA SER A 136 16.24 -3.85 19.57
C SER A 136 16.43 -3.56 18.07
N ILE A 137 15.36 -3.73 17.26
CA ILE A 137 15.36 -3.40 15.84
C ILE A 137 14.54 -2.13 15.63
N GLY A 138 15.18 -1.07 15.13
CA GLY A 138 14.46 0.11 14.61
C GLY A 138 13.59 -0.28 13.41
N LYS A 139 12.36 0.23 13.35
CA LYS A 139 11.38 -0.12 12.32
C LYS A 139 10.86 1.14 11.65
N GLU A 140 11.02 1.22 10.34
CA GLU A 140 10.49 2.28 9.50
C GLU A 140 9.28 1.73 8.74
N VAL A 141 8.08 2.13 9.16
CA VAL A 141 6.82 1.49 8.80
C VAL A 141 6.31 2.08 7.49
N ILE A 142 5.94 1.21 6.57
CA ILE A 142 5.39 1.58 5.28
C ILE A 142 3.98 1.01 5.08
N THR A 143 3.14 1.75 4.36
CA THR A 143 2.04 1.15 3.61
C THR A 143 2.51 0.94 2.17
N ARG A 144 2.23 -0.23 1.62
CA ARG A 144 2.55 -0.59 0.25
C ARG A 144 1.28 -0.98 -0.48
N ILE A 145 1.10 -0.41 -1.65
CA ILE A 145 0.02 -0.71 -2.58
C ILE A 145 0.62 -1.30 -3.84
N THR A 146 0.19 -2.50 -4.20
CA THR A 146 0.68 -3.23 -5.36
C THR A 146 -0.48 -3.49 -6.31
N ALA A 147 -0.36 -3.04 -7.55
CA ALA A 147 -1.30 -3.28 -8.63
C ALA A 147 -0.58 -3.99 -9.78
N ASN A 148 -1.33 -4.75 -10.58
CA ASN A 148 -0.79 -5.38 -11.78
C ASN A 148 -0.66 -4.37 -12.94
N MET A 149 0.23 -3.39 -12.78
CA MET A 149 0.47 -2.29 -13.74
C MET A 149 1.90 -2.34 -14.25
N VAL A 150 2.09 -2.15 -15.56
CA VAL A 150 3.41 -2.09 -16.19
C VAL A 150 3.87 -0.64 -16.23
N THR A 151 4.58 -0.20 -15.18
CA THR A 151 4.96 1.21 -15.00
C THR A 151 6.37 1.54 -15.52
N ASN A 152 7.15 0.53 -15.91
CA ASN A 152 8.50 0.67 -16.47
C ASN A 152 9.42 1.53 -15.60
N GLY A 153 9.44 1.25 -14.29
CA GLY A 153 10.24 1.99 -13.30
C GLY A 153 9.85 3.46 -13.11
N THR A 154 8.77 3.93 -13.74
CA THR A 154 8.35 5.33 -13.71
C THR A 154 7.24 5.57 -12.69
N PHE A 155 7.38 6.64 -11.92
CA PHE A 155 6.36 7.16 -11.01
C PHE A 155 6.49 8.69 -10.92
N TYR A 156 5.50 9.35 -10.34
CA TYR A 156 5.44 10.82 -10.32
C TYR A 156 5.18 11.31 -8.91
N THR A 157 5.97 12.27 -8.44
CA THR A 157 5.80 12.88 -7.12
C THR A 157 5.68 14.39 -7.23
N ASP A 158 4.91 15.00 -6.35
CA ASP A 158 4.76 16.45 -6.32
C ASP A 158 6.05 17.17 -5.86
N SER A 159 6.17 18.44 -6.24
CA SER A 159 7.14 19.39 -5.68
C SER A 159 6.39 20.43 -4.86
N ASN A 160 6.45 20.30 -3.52
CA ASN A 160 5.80 21.19 -2.56
C ASN A 160 4.30 21.42 -2.84
N GLY A 161 3.60 20.35 -3.23
CA GLY A 161 2.18 20.38 -3.56
C GLY A 161 1.83 21.08 -4.88
N ARG A 162 2.80 21.25 -5.77
CA ARG A 162 2.63 21.87 -7.09
C ARG A 162 2.88 20.87 -8.20
N ASP A 163 3.86 21.13 -9.06
CA ASP A 163 4.19 20.35 -10.23
C ASP A 163 4.57 18.91 -9.86
N PHE A 164 4.07 17.95 -10.65
CA PHE A 164 4.51 16.57 -10.57
C PHE A 164 5.76 16.37 -11.41
N LEU A 165 6.80 15.84 -10.77
CA LEU A 165 8.06 15.50 -11.41
C LEU A 165 8.10 14.00 -11.70
N LYS A 166 8.49 13.65 -12.93
CA LYS A 166 8.74 12.27 -13.32
C LYS A 166 9.97 11.75 -12.58
N ARG A 167 9.82 10.60 -11.93
CA ARG A 167 10.88 9.84 -11.27
C ARG A 167 11.06 8.53 -12.02
N VAL A 168 12.31 8.10 -12.17
CA VAL A 168 12.67 6.81 -12.75
C VAL A 168 13.56 6.09 -11.74
N ARG A 169 13.18 4.86 -11.39
CA ARG A 169 13.91 4.02 -10.44
C ARG A 169 15.36 3.85 -10.88
N ASP A 170 16.29 4.01 -9.94
CA ASP A 170 17.74 3.85 -10.14
C ASP A 170 18.33 4.75 -11.23
N HIS A 171 17.73 5.92 -11.46
CA HIS A 171 18.14 6.84 -12.52
C HIS A 171 18.31 8.28 -12.03
N ARG A 172 19.23 9.02 -12.67
CA ARG A 172 19.47 10.45 -12.49
C ARG A 172 19.69 11.06 -13.88
N GLU A 173 19.07 12.21 -14.13
CA GLU A 173 19.15 12.91 -15.42
C GLU A 173 20.57 13.49 -15.64
N ASP A 174 21.15 14.04 -14.58
CA ASP A 174 22.35 14.88 -14.68
C ASP A 174 23.67 14.09 -14.58
N TRP A 175 23.64 12.81 -14.19
CA TRP A 175 24.83 11.96 -14.10
C TRP A 175 24.52 10.46 -14.14
N THR A 176 25.54 9.65 -14.46
CA THR A 176 25.45 8.20 -14.35
C THR A 176 25.46 7.76 -12.88
N LEU A 177 24.33 7.26 -12.38
CA LEU A 177 24.19 6.81 -11.01
C LEU A 177 24.86 5.43 -10.80
N GLU A 178 25.75 5.33 -9.82
CA GLU A 178 26.13 4.05 -9.21
C GLU A 178 25.16 3.75 -8.07
N VAL A 179 24.40 2.65 -8.18
CA VAL A 179 23.37 2.30 -7.21
C VAL A 179 23.99 1.64 -5.98
N THR A 180 24.05 2.38 -4.87
CA THR A 180 24.54 1.87 -3.57
C THR A 180 23.40 1.57 -2.58
N GLN A 181 22.23 2.17 -2.77
CA GLN A 181 21.05 2.01 -1.92
C GLN A 181 19.78 1.90 -2.79
N PRO A 182 19.40 0.69 -3.22
CA PRO A 182 18.31 0.49 -4.20
C PRO A 182 16.91 0.84 -3.65
N VAL A 183 16.74 0.91 -2.33
CA VAL A 183 15.51 1.39 -1.70
C VAL A 183 15.61 2.88 -1.39
N ALA A 184 16.53 3.26 -0.48
CA ALA A 184 16.62 4.64 -0.01
C ALA A 184 16.93 5.66 -1.12
N GLY A 185 17.73 5.28 -2.14
CA GLY A 185 18.03 6.12 -3.28
C GLY A 185 16.84 6.42 -4.20
N ASN A 186 15.70 5.75 -4.00
CA ASN A 186 14.48 5.90 -4.78
C ASN A 186 13.32 6.53 -3.98
N TYR A 187 13.55 6.96 -2.74
CA TYR A 187 12.59 7.70 -1.94
C TYR A 187 12.59 9.19 -2.29
N TYR A 188 11.39 9.76 -2.43
CA TYR A 188 11.17 11.18 -2.72
C TYR A 188 10.15 11.79 -1.75
N PRO A 189 10.25 13.11 -1.49
CA PRO A 189 9.28 13.80 -0.64
C PRO A 189 7.94 13.98 -1.36
N LEU A 190 6.85 13.75 -0.62
CA LEU A 190 5.47 13.97 -1.03
C LEU A 190 4.84 15.02 -0.11
N ASN A 191 4.20 16.04 -0.66
CA ASN A 191 3.41 17.02 0.11
C ASN A 191 1.96 17.15 -0.40
N LEU A 192 1.67 16.59 -1.57
CA LEU A 192 0.33 16.42 -2.12
C LEU A 192 0.07 14.94 -2.41
N GLY A 193 0.98 14.26 -3.10
CA GLY A 193 0.78 12.86 -3.45
C GLY A 193 1.80 12.28 -4.44
N VAL A 194 1.53 11.03 -4.79
CA VAL A 194 2.30 10.22 -5.72
C VAL A 194 1.36 9.45 -6.63
N TYR A 195 1.74 9.23 -7.88
CA TYR A 195 0.99 8.36 -8.78
C TYR A 195 1.87 7.53 -9.71
N ILE A 196 1.29 6.43 -10.21
CA ILE A 196 1.81 5.60 -11.30
C ILE A 196 0.76 5.45 -12.39
N ALA A 197 1.20 5.27 -13.63
CA ALA A 197 0.33 5.04 -14.77
C ALA A 197 0.97 4.05 -15.74
N ASP A 198 0.15 3.24 -16.41
CA ASP A 198 0.57 2.26 -17.44
C ASP A 198 -0.05 2.52 -18.81
N GLY A 199 -0.68 3.69 -18.98
CA GLY A 199 -1.41 4.09 -20.20
C GLY A 199 -2.83 3.54 -20.31
N LYS A 200 -3.24 2.63 -19.42
CA LYS A 200 -4.63 2.14 -19.31
C LYS A 200 -5.30 2.67 -18.05
N SER A 201 -4.56 2.66 -16.95
CA SER A 201 -5.00 3.06 -15.63
C SER A 201 -3.98 4.00 -15.00
N GLU A 202 -4.47 4.84 -14.09
CA GLU A 202 -3.65 5.64 -13.18
C GLU A 202 -4.04 5.28 -11.74
N LEU A 203 -3.04 5.02 -10.90
CA LEU A 203 -3.21 4.83 -9.46
C LEU A 203 -2.54 5.99 -8.73
N SER A 204 -3.35 6.77 -8.02
CA SER A 204 -2.94 8.01 -7.36
C SER A 204 -3.21 7.92 -5.85
N ILE A 205 -2.21 8.32 -5.05
CA ILE A 205 -2.28 8.37 -3.59
C ILE A 205 -2.03 9.81 -3.16
N LEU A 206 -2.96 10.37 -2.38
CA LEU A 206 -2.81 11.68 -1.75
C LEU A 206 -2.43 11.52 -0.28
N VAL A 207 -1.66 12.46 0.24
CA VAL A 207 -1.18 12.45 1.63
C VAL A 207 -1.80 13.56 2.46
N ASP A 208 -1.97 13.32 3.76
CA ASP A 208 -2.46 14.32 4.72
C ASP A 208 -1.31 15.18 5.31
N ARG A 209 -0.06 14.78 5.07
CA ARG A 209 1.16 15.41 5.60
C ARG A 209 2.37 15.13 4.71
N ALA A 210 3.45 15.89 4.93
CA ALA A 210 4.75 15.59 4.32
C ALA A 210 5.18 14.15 4.63
N THR A 211 5.44 13.37 3.58
CA THR A 211 5.64 11.91 3.67
C THR A 211 6.72 11.47 2.67
N GLY A 212 7.52 10.46 3.01
CA GLY A 212 8.44 9.84 2.05
C GLY A 212 7.73 8.74 1.27
N GLY A 213 7.92 8.68 -0.05
CA GLY A 213 7.36 7.59 -0.85
C GLY A 213 8.18 7.25 -2.09
N ALA A 214 7.91 6.07 -2.64
CA ALA A 214 8.66 5.49 -3.74
C ALA A 214 7.82 4.48 -4.55
N SER A 215 8.34 4.11 -5.72
CA SER A 215 7.96 2.90 -6.44
C SER A 215 9.17 1.98 -6.56
N ILE A 216 9.30 1.00 -5.67
CA ILE A 216 10.47 0.10 -5.60
C ILE A 216 10.37 -1.06 -6.61
N GLN A 217 9.14 -1.44 -6.98
CA GLN A 217 8.85 -2.40 -8.04
C GLN A 217 7.77 -1.87 -8.97
N ASP A 218 7.69 -2.40 -10.19
CA ASP A 218 6.69 -1.97 -11.15
C ASP A 218 5.29 -2.30 -10.64
N GLY A 219 4.36 -1.37 -10.87
CA GLY A 219 2.99 -1.45 -10.34
C GLY A 219 2.88 -1.25 -8.83
N GLU A 220 3.97 -0.92 -8.14
CA GLU A 220 3.98 -0.69 -6.69
C GLU A 220 4.16 0.78 -6.34
N LEU A 221 3.45 1.22 -5.31
CA LEU A 221 3.69 2.47 -4.58
C LEU A 221 3.82 2.15 -3.10
N GLU A 222 4.80 2.76 -2.43
CA GLU A 222 4.93 2.70 -0.97
C GLU A 222 5.15 4.08 -0.35
N LEU A 223 4.58 4.26 0.85
CA LEU A 223 4.69 5.47 1.65
C LEU A 223 5.19 5.09 3.05
N MET A 224 6.21 5.79 3.54
CA MET A 224 6.72 5.64 4.90
C MET A 224 5.91 6.50 5.87
N LEU A 225 5.23 5.88 6.82
CA LEU A 225 4.21 6.50 7.67
C LEU A 225 4.70 6.80 9.09
N HIS A 226 5.70 6.05 9.58
CA HIS A 226 6.27 6.27 10.91
C HIS A 226 7.68 5.67 11.03
#